data_AF-A0A183HNW9-F1
#
_entry.id   AF-A0A183HNW9-F1
#
_cell.length_a   1.000
_cell.length_b   1.000
_cell.length_c   1.000
_cell.angle_alpha   90.00
_cell.angle_beta   90.00
_cell.angle_gamma   90.00
#
_symmetry.space_group_name_H-M   'P 1'
#
loop_
_entity.id
_entity.type
_entity.pdbx_description
1 polymer ?
#
loop_
_entity_poly.entity_id
_entity_poly.type
_entity_poly.pdbx_seq_one_letter_code
_entity_poly.pdbx_strand_id
1 'polypeptide(L)'
;MSSVAELVHDIIPQSTNPQTVPERIEWVNIQKCSHVNDRKRVVDVIVFGLARGYQIWARMENGDCREILSERQGPLRTGVLLTTDCEPSFGIHNDRFKGLRPLFALVDENTQIPDRQSCTVSFVSLLSAQFVHKINFTDSIQTLAASTK
;
A
#
# COMPACT_ATOMS: atom_id res chain seq x y z
N MET A 1 18.19 -39.82 19.71
CA MET A 1 18.21 -38.44 20.24
C MET A 1 17.03 -37.72 19.62
N SER A 2 15.91 -37.73 20.34
CA SER A 2 14.64 -37.16 19.90
C SER A 2 14.74 -35.63 20.01
N SER A 3 14.62 -34.95 18.87
CA SER A 3 14.74 -33.51 18.77
C SER A 3 13.59 -32.84 19.51
N VAL A 4 13.92 -31.88 20.38
CA VAL A 4 12.96 -31.07 21.16
C VAL A 4 12.16 -30.08 20.29
N ALA A 5 12.25 -30.20 18.96
CA ALA A 5 11.56 -29.36 17.99
C ALA A 5 10.09 -29.75 17.73
N GLU A 6 9.60 -30.86 18.29
CA GLU A 6 8.22 -31.32 18.08
C GLU A 6 7.25 -31.01 19.22
N LEU A 7 7.68 -30.32 20.30
CA LEU A 7 6.84 -30.07 21.48
C LEU A 7 6.43 -28.60 21.68
N VAL A 8 6.05 -27.91 20.60
CA VAL A 8 5.24 -26.68 20.69
C VAL A 8 4.24 -26.66 19.53
N HIS A 9 3.36 -27.66 19.48
CA HIS A 9 2.25 -27.73 18.52
C HIS A 9 0.94 -28.22 19.17
N ASP A 10 0.69 -27.88 20.44
CA ASP A 10 -0.56 -28.31 21.09
C ASP A 10 -1.08 -27.29 22.10
N ILE A 11 -1.57 -26.15 21.61
CA ILE A 11 -2.75 -25.48 22.19
C ILE A 11 -3.48 -24.73 21.06
N ILE A 12 -4.34 -25.42 20.30
CA ILE A 12 -5.30 -24.76 19.40
C ILE A 12 -6.71 -25.02 19.96
N PRO A 13 -7.42 -23.99 20.49
CA PRO A 13 -8.84 -24.14 20.76
C PRO A 13 -9.56 -24.33 19.41
N GLN A 14 -10.17 -25.50 19.24
CA GLN A 14 -11.08 -25.76 18.13
C GLN A 14 -12.33 -24.88 18.30
N SER A 15 -12.36 -23.75 17.59
CA SER A 15 -13.59 -23.02 17.33
C SER A 15 -13.77 -22.94 15.81
N THR A 16 -14.89 -23.51 15.37
CA THR A 16 -15.39 -23.50 14.00
C THR A 16 -15.62 -22.07 13.50
N ASN A 17 -14.65 -21.56 12.76
CA ASN A 17 -14.80 -20.62 11.66
C ASN A 17 -13.77 -21.07 10.61
N PRO A 18 -14.03 -20.99 9.29
CA PRO A 18 -12.98 -21.25 8.31
C PRO A 18 -11.86 -20.24 8.62
N GLN A 19 -10.81 -20.73 9.26
CA GLN A 19 -9.68 -19.93 9.69
C GLN A 19 -9.17 -19.25 8.43
N THR A 20 -9.40 -17.95 8.30
CA THR A 20 -8.65 -17.10 7.39
C THR A 20 -7.20 -17.29 7.81
N VAL A 21 -6.51 -18.21 7.13
CA VAL A 21 -5.09 -18.42 7.30
C VAL A 21 -4.45 -17.05 7.18
N PRO A 22 -3.75 -16.55 8.22
CA PRO A 22 -3.13 -15.25 8.15
C PRO A 22 -2.17 -15.25 6.96
N GLU A 23 -2.40 -14.31 6.06
CA GLU A 23 -1.60 -14.22 4.84
C GLU A 23 -0.17 -13.85 5.18
N ARG A 24 0.80 -14.48 4.51
CA ARG A 24 2.21 -14.20 4.73
C ARG A 24 2.54 -12.77 4.28
N ILE A 25 3.12 -12.01 5.21
CA ILE A 25 3.73 -10.71 4.91
C ILE A 25 5.10 -10.98 4.27
N GLU A 26 5.29 -10.51 3.04
CA GLU A 26 6.55 -10.64 2.31
C GLU A 26 7.47 -9.44 2.61
N TRP A 27 6.90 -8.25 2.75
CA TRP A 27 7.66 -7.05 3.08
C TRP A 27 6.79 -6.00 3.76
N VAL A 28 7.45 -5.08 4.48
CA VAL A 28 6.82 -3.91 5.09
C VAL A 28 7.58 -2.65 4.70
N ASN A 29 6.86 -1.59 4.33
CA ASN A 29 7.42 -0.27 4.04
C ASN A 29 6.69 0.79 4.87
N ILE A 30 7.41 1.70 5.51
CA ILE A 30 6.81 2.78 6.31
C ILE A 30 7.21 4.11 5.69
N GLN A 31 6.23 4.93 5.33
CA GLN A 31 6.43 6.22 4.65
C GLN A 31 5.83 7.35 5.47
N LYS A 32 6.62 8.40 5.72
CA LYS A 32 6.15 9.56 6.48
C LYS A 32 5.07 10.30 5.69
N CYS A 33 3.95 10.59 6.36
CA CYS A 33 2.87 11.39 5.81
C CYS A 33 2.91 12.77 6.45
N SER A 34 3.47 13.75 5.75
CA SER A 34 3.54 15.13 6.23
C SER A 34 2.41 15.99 5.63
N HIS A 35 2.00 17.02 6.38
CA HIS A 35 1.07 18.07 5.93
C HIS A 35 -0.37 17.64 5.57
N VAL A 36 -0.91 16.57 6.17
CA VAL A 36 -2.37 16.31 6.04
C VAL A 36 -3.13 17.39 6.83
N ASN A 37 -3.76 18.30 6.09
CA ASN A 37 -4.28 19.57 6.61
C ASN A 37 -5.59 19.44 7.42
N ASP A 38 -5.80 18.32 8.11
CA ASP A 38 -7.00 18.10 8.92
C ASP A 38 -6.68 17.35 10.22
N ARG A 39 -7.53 17.54 11.23
CA ARG A 39 -7.36 17.26 12.67
C ARG A 39 -7.05 15.79 13.06
N LYS A 40 -6.88 14.92 12.08
CA LYS A 40 -6.47 13.52 12.20
C LYS A 40 -5.03 13.41 11.73
N ARG A 41 -4.10 13.66 12.64
CA ARG A 41 -2.66 13.72 12.36
C ARG A 41 -2.13 12.31 12.06
N VAL A 42 -2.27 11.88 10.81
CA VAL A 42 -1.58 10.69 10.28
C VAL A 42 -0.09 11.04 10.22
N VAL A 43 0.74 10.20 10.83
CA VAL A 43 2.20 10.40 10.87
C VAL A 43 2.89 9.53 9.84
N ASP A 44 2.43 8.29 9.71
CA ASP A 44 3.04 7.29 8.84
C ASP A 44 1.97 6.54 8.05
N VAL A 45 2.30 6.20 6.80
CA VAL A 45 1.58 5.22 5.98
C VAL A 45 2.37 3.92 6.01
N ILE A 46 1.73 2.83 6.41
CA ILE A 46 2.33 1.50 6.51
C ILE A 46 1.84 0.63 5.35
N VAL A 47 2.82 0.31 4.52
CA VAL A 47 2.96 -0.62 3.41
C VAL A 47 3.03 -2.11 3.75
N PHE A 48 1.96 -2.93 3.74
CA PHE A 48 2.13 -4.38 3.86
C PHE A 48 2.05 -5.04 2.49
N GLY A 49 3.17 -5.57 1.99
CA GLY A 49 3.19 -6.44 0.81
C GLY A 49 2.91 -7.88 1.22
N LEU A 50 1.85 -8.46 0.68
CA LEU A 50 1.42 -9.83 0.99
C LEU A 50 1.63 -10.72 -0.23
N ALA A 51 1.68 -12.04 -0.01
CA ALA A 51 1.92 -13.00 -1.09
C ALA A 51 0.87 -12.96 -2.22
N ARG A 52 -0.37 -12.55 -1.93
CA ARG A 52 -1.50 -12.49 -2.87
C ARG A 52 -2.17 -11.12 -2.90
N GLY A 53 -1.56 -10.12 -2.27
CA GLY A 53 -2.25 -8.87 -1.98
C GLY A 53 -1.37 -7.82 -1.35
N TYR A 54 -2.02 -6.80 -0.81
CA TYR A 54 -1.39 -5.77 0.00
C TYR A 54 -2.40 -5.06 0.88
N GLN A 55 -1.89 -4.44 1.95
CA GLN A 55 -2.69 -3.57 2.80
C GLN A 55 -1.96 -2.25 3.03
N ILE A 56 -2.72 -1.15 3.03
CA ILE A 56 -2.23 0.18 3.34
C ILE A 56 -2.91 0.64 4.62
N TRP A 57 -2.12 1.03 5.62
CA TRP A 57 -2.59 1.47 6.92
C TRP A 57 -2.09 2.88 7.25
N ALA A 58 -2.90 3.66 7.96
CA ALA A 58 -2.50 4.91 8.58
C ALA A 58 -2.10 4.66 10.04
N ARG A 59 -0.94 5.16 10.44
CA ARG A 59 -0.56 5.33 11.85
C ARG A 59 -0.83 6.77 12.26
N MET A 60 -1.65 6.93 13.29
CA MET A 60 -2.06 8.21 13.85
C MET A 60 -1.05 8.67 14.91
N GLU A 61 -1.02 9.97 15.22
CA GLU A 61 -0.13 10.53 16.25
C GLU A 61 -0.31 9.92 17.64
N ASN A 62 -1.52 9.49 18.00
CA ASN A 62 -1.80 8.83 19.27
C ASN A 62 -1.31 7.37 19.31
N GLY A 63 -0.72 6.86 18.22
CA GLY A 63 -0.25 5.49 18.08
C GLY A 63 -1.28 4.52 17.50
N ASP A 64 -2.54 4.94 17.32
CA ASP A 64 -3.56 4.09 16.71
C ASP A 64 -3.20 3.78 15.25
N CYS A 65 -3.47 2.56 14.82
CA CYS A 65 -3.36 2.15 13.42
C CYS A 65 -4.76 1.91 12.84
N ARG A 66 -5.01 2.39 11.63
CA ARG A 66 -6.27 2.19 10.90
C ARG A 66 -5.99 1.70 9.49
N GLU A 67 -6.71 0.67 9.07
CA GLU A 67 -6.67 0.22 7.68
C GLU A 67 -7.28 1.28 6.77
N ILE A 68 -6.61 1.56 5.65
CA ILE A 68 -7.12 2.43 4.57
C ILE A 68 -7.63 1.56 3.42
N LEU A 69 -6.82 0.60 2.97
CA LEU A 69 -7.09 -0.26 1.82
C LEU A 69 -6.55 -1.66 2.06
N SER A 70 -7.28 -2.66 1.58
CA SER A 70 -6.87 -4.06 1.54
C SER A 70 -7.22 -4.63 0.17
N GLU A 71 -6.22 -5.09 -0.58
CA GLU A 71 -6.40 -5.68 -1.90
C GLU A 71 -5.83 -7.09 -1.98
N ARG A 72 -6.51 -7.96 -2.73
CA ARG A 72 -6.20 -9.41 -2.79
C ARG A 72 -6.16 -9.98 -4.20
N GLN A 73 -6.11 -9.10 -5.19
CA GLN A 73 -6.12 -9.49 -6.60
C GLN A 73 -4.71 -9.67 -7.18
N GLY A 74 -3.67 -9.36 -6.41
CA GLY A 74 -2.29 -9.56 -6.79
C GLY A 74 -1.33 -8.93 -5.78
N PRO A 75 -0.10 -9.44 -5.67
CA PRO A 75 0.91 -8.86 -4.80
C PRO A 75 1.27 -7.44 -5.26
N LEU A 76 1.71 -6.62 -4.30
CA LEU A 76 2.24 -5.31 -4.57
C LEU A 76 3.75 -5.39 -4.83
N ARG A 77 4.19 -4.92 -6.01
CA ARG A 77 5.62 -4.86 -6.34
C ARG A 77 6.29 -3.69 -5.65
N THR A 78 5.71 -2.50 -5.79
CA THR A 78 6.26 -1.26 -5.20
C THR A 78 5.19 -0.20 -5.07
N GLY A 79 5.38 0.74 -4.16
CA GLY A 79 4.49 1.88 -4.00
C GLY A 79 5.14 3.01 -3.22
N VAL A 80 4.73 4.24 -3.54
CA VAL A 80 5.25 5.47 -2.96
C VAL A 80 4.14 6.45 -2.65
N LEU A 81 4.20 7.04 -1.47
CA LEU A 81 3.36 8.15 -1.05
C LEU A 81 3.82 9.40 -1.81
N LEU A 82 2.89 10.05 -2.50
CA LEU A 82 3.16 11.30 -3.18
C LEU A 82 3.12 12.47 -2.19
N THR A 83 3.86 13.53 -2.50
CA THR A 83 3.85 14.76 -1.71
C THR A 83 2.44 15.32 -1.59
N THR A 84 2.09 15.80 -0.40
CA THR A 84 0.78 16.44 -0.17
C THR A 84 0.65 17.74 -0.95
N ASP A 85 1.75 18.49 -1.07
CA ASP A 85 1.81 19.71 -1.86
C ASP A 85 2.24 19.41 -3.30
N CYS A 86 1.45 19.89 -4.27
CA CYS A 86 1.79 19.80 -5.68
C CYS A 86 2.77 20.92 -6.03
N GLU A 87 4.00 20.57 -6.39
CA GLU A 87 4.94 21.54 -6.93
C GLU A 87 4.49 22.00 -8.32
N PRO A 88 4.44 23.31 -8.61
CA PRO A 88 4.24 23.79 -9.96
C PRO A 88 5.35 23.28 -10.87
N SER A 89 4.99 22.47 -11.85
CA SER A 89 5.94 21.89 -12.79
C SER A 89 5.46 22.13 -14.21
N PHE A 90 6.40 22.42 -15.13
CA PHE A 90 6.11 22.64 -16.56
C PHE A 90 5.03 23.72 -16.83
N GLY A 91 4.93 24.75 -15.99
CA GLY A 91 3.90 25.80 -16.12
C GLY A 91 2.48 25.35 -15.73
N ILE A 92 2.33 24.16 -15.14
CA ILE A 92 1.07 23.65 -14.61
C ILE A 92 0.97 24.05 -13.15
N HIS A 93 0.02 24.94 -12.86
CA HIS A 93 -0.23 25.45 -11.50
C HIS A 93 -1.50 24.88 -10.86
N ASN A 94 -2.32 24.16 -11.62
CA ASN A 94 -3.60 23.65 -11.15
C ASN A 94 -3.49 22.16 -10.80
N ASP A 95 -3.60 21.85 -9.51
CA ASP A 95 -3.64 20.48 -9.01
C ASP A 95 -5.05 19.89 -9.10
N ARG A 96 -5.30 19.11 -10.15
CA ARG A 96 -6.59 18.44 -10.38
C ARG A 96 -6.95 17.44 -9.29
N PHE A 97 -5.96 16.95 -8.51
CA PHE A 97 -6.16 15.95 -7.47
C PHE A 97 -6.16 16.53 -6.06
N LYS A 98 -6.20 17.87 -5.91
CA LYS A 98 -6.13 18.55 -4.60
C LYS A 98 -7.12 18.00 -3.57
N GLY A 99 -8.35 17.69 -3.98
CA GLY A 99 -9.40 17.14 -3.11
C GLY A 99 -9.28 15.63 -2.81
N LEU A 100 -8.29 14.96 -3.40
CA LEU A 100 -8.08 13.51 -3.33
C LEU A 100 -6.75 13.16 -2.64
N ARG A 101 -5.94 14.16 -2.24
CA ARG A 101 -4.67 13.96 -1.55
C ARG A 101 -4.88 13.62 -0.07
N PRO A 102 -4.02 12.80 0.56
CA PRO A 102 -2.76 12.28 0.00
C PRO A 102 -2.99 11.14 -0.99
N LEU A 103 -2.17 11.12 -2.04
CA LEU A 103 -2.20 10.10 -3.08
C LEU A 103 -1.05 9.10 -2.86
N PHE A 104 -1.33 7.83 -3.11
CA PHE A 104 -0.32 6.79 -3.14
C PHE A 104 -0.24 6.22 -4.56
N ALA A 105 0.96 6.21 -5.13
CA ALA A 105 1.23 5.60 -6.43
C ALA A 105 1.74 4.18 -6.21
N LEU A 106 1.23 3.23 -6.98
CA LEU A 106 1.53 1.81 -6.77
C LEU A 106 1.62 1.04 -8.08
N VAL A 107 2.40 -0.04 -8.05
CA VAL A 107 2.50 -1.03 -9.10
C VAL A 107 2.20 -2.39 -8.48
N ASP A 108 1.08 -2.98 -8.88
CA ASP A 108 0.70 -4.33 -8.50
C ASP A 108 0.90 -5.32 -9.66
N GLU A 109 0.71 -6.58 -9.37
CA GLU A 109 0.70 -7.67 -10.35
C GLU A 109 -0.73 -8.18 -10.57
N ASN A 110 -1.72 -7.29 -10.46
CA ASN A 110 -3.13 -7.60 -10.73
C ASN A 110 -3.43 -7.58 -12.24
N THR A 111 -2.74 -8.45 -12.99
CA THR A 111 -3.02 -8.66 -14.40
C THR A 111 -2.88 -10.13 -14.75
N GLN A 112 -3.86 -10.63 -15.51
CA GLN A 112 -3.85 -12.00 -16.02
C GLN A 112 -3.04 -12.13 -17.32
N ILE A 113 -2.53 -11.01 -17.86
CA ILE A 113 -1.73 -10.98 -19.09
C ILE A 113 -0.24 -11.16 -18.71
N PRO A 114 0.39 -12.31 -19.04
CA PRO A 114 1.75 -12.62 -18.60
C PRO A 114 2.78 -11.56 -19.03
N ASP A 115 2.67 -11.06 -20.27
CA ASP A 115 3.64 -10.12 -20.85
C ASP A 115 3.43 -8.66 -20.40
N ARG A 116 2.43 -8.38 -19.54
CA ARG A 116 2.11 -7.03 -19.06
C ARG A 116 2.17 -6.88 -17.55
N GLN A 117 2.86 -7.79 -16.88
CA GLN A 117 3.04 -7.71 -15.44
C GLN A 117 3.77 -6.42 -15.05
N SER A 118 3.13 -5.66 -14.14
CA SER A 118 3.68 -4.45 -13.56
C SER A 118 4.02 -3.35 -14.58
N CYS A 119 3.24 -3.25 -15.65
CA CYS A 119 3.37 -2.17 -16.64
C CYS A 119 2.41 -1.00 -16.34
N THR A 120 1.70 -1.01 -15.21
CA THR A 120 0.72 0.02 -14.85
C THR A 120 1.07 0.68 -13.53
N VAL A 121 1.12 2.01 -13.50
CA VAL A 121 1.11 2.78 -12.25
C VAL A 121 -0.34 3.16 -11.97
N SER A 122 -0.86 2.72 -10.83
CA SER A 122 -2.17 3.13 -10.33
C SER A 122 -1.99 4.16 -9.21
N PHE A 123 -2.90 5.13 -9.16
CA PHE A 123 -2.92 6.17 -8.13
C PHE A 123 -4.17 6.00 -7.28
N VAL A 124 -4.01 5.87 -5.96
CA VAL A 124 -5.10 5.73 -5.00
C VAL A 124 -5.15 6.96 -4.09
N SER A 125 -6.36 7.47 -3.86
CA SER A 125 -6.64 8.45 -2.81
C SER A 125 -6.68 7.73 -1.47
N LEU A 126 -5.80 8.12 -0.54
CA LEU A 126 -5.83 7.58 0.81
C LEU A 126 -6.95 8.17 1.67
N LEU A 127 -7.61 9.25 1.21
CA LEU A 127 -8.81 9.78 1.86
C LEU A 127 -10.04 8.92 1.59
N SER A 128 -10.18 8.43 0.35
CA SER A 128 -11.39 7.72 -0.10
C SER A 128 -11.15 6.22 -0.34
N ALA A 129 -9.91 5.75 -0.27
CA ALA A 129 -9.49 4.39 -0.63
C ALA A 129 -9.89 4.00 -2.07
N GLN A 130 -9.95 4.98 -2.98
CA GLN A 130 -10.36 4.78 -4.37
C GLN A 130 -9.21 5.04 -5.34
N PHE A 131 -9.13 4.22 -6.39
CA PHE A 131 -8.24 4.46 -7.52
C PHE A 131 -8.75 5.66 -8.34
N VAL A 132 -7.93 6.70 -8.47
CA VAL A 132 -8.30 7.98 -9.09
C VAL A 132 -7.65 8.19 -10.44
N HIS A 133 -6.56 7.48 -10.75
CA HIS A 133 -5.87 7.58 -12.03
C HIS A 133 -5.00 6.36 -12.31
N LYS A 134 -4.67 6.12 -13.58
CA LYS A 134 -3.74 5.07 -14.01
C LYS A 134 -2.91 5.53 -15.22
N ILE A 135 -1.66 5.11 -15.26
CA ILE A 135 -0.75 5.33 -16.39
C ILE A 135 -0.21 3.97 -16.84
N ASN A 136 -0.34 3.66 -18.13
CA ASN A 136 0.14 2.42 -18.73
C ASN A 136 1.48 2.67 -19.44
N PHE A 137 2.43 1.77 -19.22
CA PHE A 137 3.73 1.73 -19.86
C PHE A 137 3.81 0.53 -20.80
N THR A 138 4.67 0.61 -21.81
CA THR A 138 4.99 -0.53 -22.68
C THR A 138 5.81 -1.58 -21.95
N ASP A 139 6.72 -1.12 -21.08
CA ASP A 139 7.69 -1.93 -20.39
C ASP A 139 7.39 -2.02 -18.88
N SER A 140 7.94 -3.05 -18.24
CA SER A 140 7.73 -3.31 -16.82
C SER A 140 8.41 -2.26 -15.95
N ILE A 141 7.64 -1.70 -15.00
CA ILE A 141 8.09 -0.62 -14.12
C ILE A 141 8.97 -1.19 -13.01
N GLN A 142 10.23 -0.75 -12.95
CA GLN A 142 11.18 -1.26 -11.96
C GLN A 142 11.04 -0.58 -10.59
N THR A 143 10.83 0.74 -10.57
CA THR A 143 10.78 1.51 -9.33
C THR A 143 9.94 2.78 -9.49
N LEU A 144 9.46 3.30 -8.37
CA LEU A 144 8.78 4.59 -8.26
C LEU A 144 9.55 5.49 -7.30
N ALA A 145 9.61 6.77 -7.63
CA ALA A 145 10.15 7.80 -6.75
C ALA A 145 9.20 9.02 -6.74
N ALA A 146 9.03 9.62 -5.57
CA ALA A 146 8.33 10.88 -5.41
C ALA A 146 9.36 12.01 -5.19
N SER A 147 8.99 13.25 -5.59
CA SER A 147 9.78 14.44 -5.24
C SER A 147 9.90 14.54 -3.72
N THR A 148 11.08 14.92 -3.22
CA THR A 148 11.32 15.10 -1.77
C THR A 148 11.32 16.57 -1.36
N LYS A 149 10.94 17.47 -2.26
CA LYS A 149 10.93 18.91 -2.04
C LYS A 149 9.58 19.39 -1.53
#